data_AF-A0A956KKS1-F1
#
_entry.id   AF-A0A956KKS1-F1
#
_cell.length_a   1.000
_cell.length_b   1.000
_cell.length_c   1.000
_cell.angle_alpha   90.00
_cell.angle_beta   90.00
_cell.angle_gamma   90.00
#
_symmetry.space_group_name_H-M   'P 1'
#
loop_
_entity.id
_entity.type
_entity.pdbx_description
1 polymer ?
#
loop_
_entity_poly.entity_id
_entity_poly.type
_entity_poly.pdbx_seq_one_letter_code
_entity_poly.pdbx_strand_id
1 'polypeptide(L)'
;MRPQRRSLPGLHFFLSCAVLLLPLACGGLGTDADSVGTTTGEPDDWSAYLDPVAGSRLRPIFRTADDGSRMLVGWLDTLFDTPCNFSHTPDAGLRCVPTTAGTDVWLYADADCTQPVLQDIWIPEGATVVRERGDSCFDHSYYQVGEAVDQIYYNANGPCQVFSNDPAHRLTLIAHEEFVSATLTPLESPNRIAPLLLQADDGSQQIFGAWDHLHGEEVAARSDTSEQLRWLGRWQPRVSTTYYADA
;
A
#
# COMPACT_ATOMS: atom_id res chain seq x y z
N MET A 1 -1.88 -39.62 -8.59
CA MET A 1 -2.87 -39.38 -9.66
C MET A 1 -2.35 -38.28 -10.57
N ARG A 2 -2.18 -38.53 -11.88
CA ARG A 2 -1.66 -37.52 -12.84
C ARG A 2 -2.81 -36.66 -13.37
N PRO A 3 -2.67 -35.33 -13.49
CA PRO A 3 -3.71 -34.49 -14.09
C PRO A 3 -3.63 -34.53 -15.63
N GLN A 4 -4.78 -34.72 -16.27
CA GLN A 4 -4.94 -34.62 -17.72
C GLN A 4 -4.89 -33.15 -18.16
N ARG A 5 -3.98 -32.83 -19.09
CA ARG A 5 -3.96 -31.55 -19.82
C ARG A 5 -5.09 -31.53 -20.85
N ARG A 6 -6.03 -30.59 -20.72
CA ARG A 6 -7.02 -30.27 -21.76
C ARG A 6 -6.45 -29.20 -22.70
N SER A 7 -6.36 -29.54 -23.98
CA SER A 7 -6.05 -28.64 -25.08
C SER A 7 -7.28 -27.80 -25.42
N LEU A 8 -7.14 -26.47 -25.51
CA LEU A 8 -8.17 -25.56 -26.03
C LEU A 8 -7.86 -25.20 -27.50
N PRO A 9 -8.85 -25.19 -28.41
CA PRO A 9 -8.64 -24.83 -29.81
C PRO A 9 -8.63 -23.32 -30.02
N GLY A 10 -7.86 -22.90 -31.03
CA GLY A 10 -7.57 -21.50 -31.37
C GLY A 10 -8.78 -20.71 -31.85
N LEU A 11 -8.74 -19.42 -31.53
CA LEU A 11 -9.73 -18.41 -31.94
C LEU A 11 -9.17 -17.61 -33.13
N HIS A 12 -9.92 -17.58 -34.22
CA HIS A 12 -9.61 -16.89 -35.47
C HIS A 12 -9.81 -15.38 -35.35
N PHE A 13 -8.83 -14.61 -35.84
CA PHE A 13 -8.90 -13.18 -36.11
C PHE A 13 -9.86 -12.89 -37.28
N PHE A 14 -10.86 -12.02 -37.07
CA PHE A 14 -11.60 -11.37 -38.15
C PHE A 14 -11.30 -9.86 -38.14
N LEU A 15 -10.63 -9.42 -39.20
CA LEU A 15 -10.38 -8.02 -39.56
C LEU A 15 -11.63 -7.50 -40.28
N SER A 16 -12.21 -6.39 -39.84
CA SER A 16 -13.30 -5.72 -40.57
C SER A 16 -13.09 -4.22 -40.62
N CYS A 17 -12.93 -3.70 -41.84
CA CYS A 17 -12.90 -2.29 -42.21
C CYS A 17 -14.33 -1.74 -42.38
N ALA A 18 -14.60 -0.54 -41.88
CA ALA A 18 -15.65 0.37 -42.37
C ALA A 18 -15.27 1.81 -41.95
N VAL A 19 -14.71 2.63 -42.85
CA VAL A 19 -15.36 3.57 -43.79
C VAL A 19 -16.07 4.75 -43.11
N LEU A 20 -15.53 5.94 -43.43
CA LEU A 20 -15.97 7.31 -43.13
C LEU A 20 -17.46 7.59 -43.38
N LEU A 21 -18.02 8.53 -42.61
CA LEU A 21 -18.96 9.55 -43.10
C LEU A 21 -19.00 10.77 -42.14
N LEU A 22 -18.57 11.92 -42.65
CA LEU A 22 -18.74 13.27 -42.08
C LEU A 22 -20.13 13.83 -42.43
N PRO A 23 -20.81 14.52 -41.49
CA PRO A 23 -21.73 15.57 -41.85
C PRO A 23 -21.21 16.95 -41.41
N LEU A 24 -21.15 17.86 -42.38
CA LEU A 24 -21.24 19.31 -42.18
C LEU A 24 -22.57 19.65 -41.49
N ALA A 25 -22.57 20.50 -40.46
CA ALA A 25 -23.76 21.23 -40.05
C ALA A 25 -23.46 22.57 -39.33
N CYS A 26 -24.01 23.62 -39.95
CA CYS A 26 -24.48 24.92 -39.48
C CYS A 26 -23.89 25.58 -38.21
N GLY A 27 -23.36 26.78 -38.43
CA GLY A 27 -23.09 27.78 -37.41
C GLY A 27 -24.35 28.30 -36.70
N GLY A 28 -24.22 28.44 -35.39
CA GLY A 28 -25.06 29.29 -34.56
C GLY A 28 -24.22 30.46 -34.05
N LEU A 29 -24.61 31.68 -34.46
CA LEU A 29 -24.20 32.93 -33.83
C LEU A 29 -24.90 33.00 -32.46
N GLY A 30 -24.24 32.47 -31.44
CA GLY A 30 -24.67 32.56 -30.04
C GLY A 30 -23.88 33.64 -29.33
N THR A 31 -24.60 34.58 -28.74
CA THR A 31 -24.15 35.75 -27.98
C THR A 31 -23.02 35.45 -26.99
N ASP A 32 -21.90 36.16 -27.13
CA ASP A 32 -20.78 36.21 -26.19
C ASP A 32 -21.24 36.77 -24.83
N ALA A 33 -21.67 35.87 -23.95
CA ALA A 33 -21.71 36.17 -22.53
C ALA A 33 -20.29 35.93 -22.00
N ASP A 34 -19.53 37.01 -21.84
CA ASP A 34 -18.27 37.05 -21.10
C ASP A 34 -18.49 36.47 -19.70
N SER A 35 -18.34 35.15 -19.56
CA SER A 35 -18.16 34.53 -18.26
C SER A 35 -16.77 34.93 -17.80
N VAL A 36 -16.69 36.05 -17.09
CA VAL A 36 -15.57 36.37 -16.20
C VAL A 36 -15.62 35.33 -15.07
N GLY A 37 -15.23 34.11 -15.42
CA GLY A 37 -14.90 33.05 -14.50
C GLY A 37 -13.69 33.56 -13.74
N THR A 38 -13.97 34.19 -12.60
CA THR A 38 -12.96 34.58 -11.64
C THR A 38 -12.51 33.25 -11.04
N THR A 39 -11.64 32.53 -11.76
CA THR A 39 -10.84 31.46 -11.17
C THR A 39 -9.98 32.19 -10.16
N THR A 40 -10.50 32.30 -8.93
CA THR A 40 -9.69 32.49 -7.73
C THR A 40 -8.47 31.61 -7.95
N GLY A 41 -7.28 32.22 -8.04
CA GLY A 41 -6.03 31.56 -8.39
C GLY A 41 -5.62 30.53 -7.34
N GLU A 42 -6.45 29.52 -7.20
CA GLU A 42 -6.18 28.28 -6.54
C GLU A 42 -5.03 27.68 -7.35
N PRO A 43 -3.90 27.34 -6.70
CA PRO A 43 -2.83 26.62 -7.38
C PRO A 43 -3.39 25.23 -7.76
N ASP A 44 -4.08 25.16 -8.89
CA ASP A 44 -4.80 24.00 -9.42
C ASP A 44 -3.87 22.90 -9.93
N ASP A 45 -2.55 23.07 -9.77
CA ASP A 45 -1.57 22.10 -10.27
C ASP A 45 -1.28 20.97 -9.27
N TRP A 46 -2.30 20.52 -8.53
CA TRP A 46 -2.24 19.26 -7.81
C TRP A 46 -2.34 18.05 -8.74
N SER A 47 -2.77 18.28 -9.98
CA SER A 47 -2.92 17.25 -11.01
C SER A 47 -1.64 16.43 -11.21
N ALA A 48 -0.47 17.06 -11.07
CA ALA A 48 0.83 16.42 -11.18
C ALA A 48 1.11 15.36 -10.08
N TYR A 49 0.40 15.41 -8.95
CA TYR A 49 0.61 14.51 -7.80
C TYR A 49 -0.50 13.46 -7.63
N LEU A 50 -1.55 13.51 -8.46
CA LEU A 50 -2.67 12.58 -8.35
C LEU A 50 -2.25 11.14 -8.73
N ASP A 51 -1.37 11.01 -9.72
CA ASP A 51 -0.80 9.72 -10.08
C ASP A 51 0.46 9.45 -9.23
N PRO A 52 0.56 8.29 -8.54
CA PRO A 52 1.75 7.96 -7.78
C PRO A 52 2.95 7.78 -8.70
N VAL A 53 4.08 8.36 -8.30
CA VAL A 53 5.35 8.29 -9.04
C VAL A 53 6.13 7.09 -8.54
N ALA A 54 6.57 6.23 -9.46
CA ALA A 54 7.43 5.11 -9.14
C ALA A 54 8.88 5.57 -8.90
N GLY A 55 9.52 5.03 -7.87
CA GLY A 55 10.93 5.28 -7.57
C GLY A 55 11.88 4.29 -8.22
N SER A 56 13.07 4.15 -7.67
CA SER A 56 14.06 3.17 -8.11
C SER A 56 13.72 1.75 -7.63
N ARG A 57 13.01 1.60 -6.51
CA ARG A 57 12.72 0.32 -5.84
C ARG A 57 11.23 0.03 -5.69
N LEU A 58 10.41 1.02 -5.37
CA LEU A 58 8.98 0.83 -5.19
C LEU A 58 8.24 1.08 -6.51
N ARG A 59 7.28 0.20 -6.81
CA ARG A 59 6.37 0.31 -7.96
C ARG A 59 4.94 0.41 -7.46
N PRO A 60 4.13 1.39 -7.91
CA PRO A 60 2.74 1.47 -7.49
C PRO A 60 1.94 0.27 -8.02
N ILE A 61 1.08 -0.30 -7.17
CA ILE A 61 0.17 -1.39 -7.53
C ILE A 61 -1.23 -0.80 -7.70
N PHE A 62 -1.81 -0.94 -8.89
CA PHE A 62 -3.16 -0.45 -9.18
C PHE A 62 -4.17 -1.58 -9.28
N ARG A 63 -5.36 -1.37 -8.73
CA ARG A 63 -6.57 -2.11 -9.11
C ARG A 63 -7.31 -1.32 -10.18
N THR A 64 -7.65 -1.99 -11.29
CA THR A 64 -8.39 -1.38 -12.40
C THR A 64 -9.80 -1.95 -12.44
N ALA A 65 -10.82 -1.10 -12.53
CA ALA A 65 -12.21 -1.52 -12.71
C ALA A 65 -12.57 -1.69 -14.20
N ASP A 66 -13.75 -2.24 -14.49
CA ASP A 66 -14.19 -2.53 -15.86
C ASP A 66 -14.33 -1.27 -16.74
N ASP A 67 -14.52 -0.10 -16.13
CA ASP A 67 -14.58 1.21 -16.81
C ASP A 67 -13.21 1.86 -17.05
N GLY A 68 -12.12 1.19 -16.66
CA GLY A 68 -10.75 1.67 -16.79
C GLY A 68 -10.29 2.60 -15.66
N SER A 69 -11.16 2.92 -14.70
CA SER A 69 -10.75 3.64 -13.49
C SER A 69 -9.71 2.84 -12.71
N ARG A 70 -8.72 3.53 -12.14
CA ARG A 70 -7.61 2.92 -11.39
C ARG A 70 -7.60 3.44 -9.96
N MET A 71 -7.34 2.55 -9.02
CA MET A 71 -7.11 2.87 -7.62
C MET A 71 -5.76 2.31 -7.18
N LEU A 72 -4.92 3.13 -6.57
CA LEU A 72 -3.71 2.66 -5.90
C LEU A 72 -4.10 1.78 -4.70
N VAL A 73 -3.61 0.55 -4.65
CA VAL A 73 -3.89 -0.41 -3.56
C VAL A 73 -2.66 -0.74 -2.73
N GLY A 74 -1.48 -0.27 -3.13
CA GLY A 74 -0.23 -0.39 -2.39
C GLY A 74 0.98 -0.22 -3.28
N TRP A 75 2.13 -0.69 -2.80
CA TRP A 75 3.41 -0.64 -3.48
C TRP A 75 4.00 -2.04 -3.60
N LEU A 76 4.81 -2.28 -4.62
CA LEU A 76 5.66 -3.47 -4.74
C LEU A 76 7.08 -3.05 -4.45
N ASP A 77 7.70 -3.64 -3.42
CA ASP A 77 9.12 -3.51 -3.17
C ASP A 77 9.88 -4.50 -4.06
N THR A 78 10.61 -4.00 -5.07
CA THR A 78 11.29 -4.89 -6.03
C THR A 78 12.56 -5.53 -5.48
N LEU A 79 13.10 -5.08 -4.34
CA LEU A 79 14.25 -5.74 -3.72
C LEU A 79 13.81 -7.05 -3.06
N PHE A 80 12.69 -7.00 -2.35
CA PHE A 80 12.14 -8.14 -1.65
C PHE A 80 11.10 -8.90 -2.47
N ASP A 81 10.64 -8.37 -3.60
CA ASP A 81 9.57 -8.92 -4.42
C ASP A 81 8.27 -9.17 -3.61
N THR A 82 7.88 -8.17 -2.80
CA THR A 82 6.71 -8.27 -1.93
C THR A 82 5.84 -7.02 -2.00
N PRO A 83 4.51 -7.15 -1.95
CA PRO A 83 3.64 -6.01 -1.74
C PRO A 83 3.92 -5.39 -0.36
N CYS A 84 3.97 -4.07 -0.30
CA CYS A 84 4.19 -3.27 0.90
C CYS A 84 3.24 -2.07 0.95
N ASN A 85 3.04 -1.55 2.16
CA ASN A 85 2.35 -0.29 2.43
C ASN A 85 3.15 0.54 3.43
N PHE A 86 3.03 1.86 3.35
CA PHE A 86 3.68 2.74 4.30
C PHE A 86 3.02 2.65 5.67
N SER A 87 3.80 2.25 6.67
CA SER A 87 3.40 2.21 8.08
C SER A 87 4.52 2.74 8.96
N HIS A 88 4.17 3.28 10.12
CA HIS A 88 5.15 3.58 11.14
C HIS A 88 5.70 2.28 11.73
N THR A 89 7.01 2.23 11.85
CA THR A 89 7.77 1.22 12.59
C THR A 89 8.26 1.82 13.90
N PRO A 90 8.38 1.04 14.99
CA PRO A 90 8.77 1.56 16.31
C PRO A 90 10.07 2.36 16.29
N ASP A 91 11.08 1.90 15.56
CA ASP A 91 12.44 2.44 15.62
C ASP A 91 12.91 3.14 14.34
N ALA A 92 12.29 2.87 13.19
CA ALA A 92 12.77 3.36 11.89
C ALA A 92 11.83 4.36 11.19
N GLY A 93 10.74 4.78 11.85
CA GLY A 93 9.79 5.77 11.32
C GLY A 93 8.88 5.20 10.23
N LEU A 94 8.45 6.04 9.29
CA LEU A 94 7.55 5.66 8.20
C LEU A 94 8.30 4.88 7.12
N ARG A 95 7.88 3.62 6.88
CA ARG A 95 8.57 2.67 6.00
C ARG A 95 7.57 1.92 5.13
N CYS A 96 7.94 1.56 3.90
CA CYS A 96 7.14 0.63 3.10
C CYS A 96 7.37 -0.80 3.60
N VAL A 97 6.45 -1.30 4.43
CA VAL A 97 6.57 -2.61 5.07
C VAL A 97 5.64 -3.64 4.43
N PRO A 98 6.05 -4.93 4.37
CA PRO A 98 5.23 -6.00 3.80
C PRO A 98 3.81 -6.06 4.37
N THR A 99 2.82 -6.27 3.50
CA THR A 99 1.42 -6.45 3.92
C THR A 99 1.03 -7.91 4.11
N THR A 100 1.84 -8.83 3.59
CA THR A 100 1.67 -10.28 3.71
C THR A 100 1.86 -10.73 5.14
N ALA A 101 0.77 -11.14 5.80
CA ALA A 101 0.83 -11.69 7.14
C ALA A 101 1.32 -13.14 7.11
N GLY A 102 2.30 -13.46 7.94
CA GLY A 102 2.55 -14.81 8.44
C GLY A 102 1.84 -15.00 9.79
N THR A 103 1.65 -16.25 10.18
CA THR A 103 1.16 -16.60 11.52
C THR A 103 2.32 -17.04 12.40
N ASP A 104 2.43 -16.47 13.60
CA ASP A 104 3.04 -17.01 14.83
C ASP A 104 4.27 -17.93 14.66
N VAL A 105 5.48 -17.36 14.68
CA VAL A 105 6.75 -18.11 14.56
C VAL A 105 7.25 -18.64 15.90
N TRP A 106 6.63 -19.73 16.36
CA TRP A 106 7.07 -20.46 17.56
C TRP A 106 7.83 -21.75 17.24
N LEU A 107 8.17 -21.95 15.98
CA LEU A 107 8.81 -23.16 15.46
C LEU A 107 10.27 -22.86 15.08
N TYR A 108 11.12 -23.87 15.17
CA TYR A 108 12.56 -23.74 14.94
C TYR A 108 13.12 -24.85 14.04
N ALA A 109 14.20 -24.55 13.32
CA ALA A 109 14.90 -25.51 12.45
C ALA A 109 15.93 -26.37 13.19
N ASP A 110 16.22 -26.07 14.45
CA ASP A 110 17.31 -26.67 15.22
C ASP A 110 16.88 -27.07 16.63
N ALA A 111 17.62 -28.03 17.19
CA ALA A 111 17.37 -28.60 18.51
C ALA A 111 17.72 -27.66 19.68
N ASP A 112 18.30 -26.49 19.42
CA ASP A 112 18.55 -25.46 20.43
C ASP A 112 17.47 -24.35 20.37
N CYS A 113 16.50 -24.46 19.45
CA CYS A 113 15.43 -23.48 19.22
C CYS A 113 15.98 -22.07 18.95
N THR A 114 16.96 -21.95 18.05
CA THR A 114 17.63 -20.67 17.76
C THR A 114 17.33 -20.09 16.37
N GLN A 115 16.89 -20.91 15.43
CA GLN A 115 16.66 -20.54 14.03
C GLN A 115 15.17 -20.67 13.72
N PRO A 116 14.42 -19.55 13.68
CA PRO A 116 12.97 -19.61 13.47
C PRO A 116 12.62 -20.20 12.11
N VAL A 117 11.48 -20.88 12.04
CA VAL A 117 10.90 -21.41 10.80
C VAL A 117 9.42 -21.10 10.73
N LEU A 118 8.88 -21.16 9.52
CA LEU A 118 7.45 -21.12 9.26
C LEU A 118 7.07 -22.30 8.36
N GLN A 119 6.01 -23.04 8.73
CA GLN A 119 5.54 -24.16 7.91
C GLN A 119 4.95 -23.66 6.59
N ASP A 120 5.10 -24.45 5.52
CA ASP A 120 4.65 -24.07 4.16
C ASP A 120 3.18 -23.66 4.12
N ILE A 121 2.31 -24.33 4.90
CA ILE A 121 0.87 -24.02 4.95
C ILE A 121 0.56 -22.60 5.44
N TRP A 122 1.50 -21.96 6.13
CA TRP A 122 1.38 -20.59 6.66
C TRP A 122 2.11 -19.55 5.82
N ILE A 123 2.81 -19.96 4.76
CA ILE A 123 3.49 -19.06 3.83
C ILE A 123 2.54 -18.86 2.63
N PRO A 124 2.04 -17.64 2.41
CA PRO A 124 1.24 -17.37 1.22
C PRO A 124 2.01 -17.73 -0.05
N GLU A 125 1.32 -18.27 -1.06
CA GLU A 125 1.97 -18.72 -2.29
C GLU A 125 2.81 -17.61 -2.94
N GLY A 126 4.09 -17.88 -3.17
CA GLY A 126 5.03 -16.93 -3.76
C GLY A 126 5.57 -15.86 -2.82
N ALA A 127 5.19 -15.85 -1.53
CA ALA A 127 5.73 -14.89 -0.57
C ALA A 127 7.21 -15.17 -0.28
N THR A 128 8.03 -14.14 -0.47
CA THR A 128 9.46 -14.09 -0.14
C THR A 128 9.72 -13.46 1.21
N VAL A 129 8.77 -12.67 1.72
CA VAL A 129 8.81 -12.00 3.01
C VAL A 129 7.48 -12.17 3.72
N VAL A 130 7.53 -12.43 5.03
CA VAL A 130 6.36 -12.56 5.90
C VAL A 130 6.44 -11.58 7.05
N ARG A 131 5.29 -11.00 7.43
CA ARG A 131 5.12 -10.19 8.62
C ARG A 131 4.62 -11.04 9.77
N GLU A 132 5.36 -11.06 10.86
CA GLU A 132 4.92 -11.61 12.15
C GLU A 132 4.33 -10.49 13.01
N ARG A 133 3.33 -10.83 13.83
CA ARG A 133 2.86 -9.97 14.91
C ARG A 133 3.71 -10.21 16.16
N GLY A 134 4.32 -9.16 16.68
CA GLY A 134 5.03 -9.19 17.97
C GLY A 134 4.09 -9.16 19.17
N ASP A 135 4.65 -8.88 20.35
CA ASP A 135 3.91 -8.93 21.63
C ASP A 135 2.83 -7.85 21.76
N SER A 136 2.89 -6.80 20.93
CA SER A 136 1.91 -5.71 20.92
C SER A 136 1.16 -5.63 19.59
N CYS A 137 0.03 -4.90 19.57
CA CYS A 137 -0.76 -4.70 18.35
C CYS A 137 -0.03 -3.93 17.25
N PHE A 138 1.07 -3.25 17.57
CA PHE A 138 1.83 -2.42 16.64
C PHE A 138 3.28 -2.89 16.47
N ASP A 139 3.66 -3.94 17.19
CA ASP A 139 4.96 -4.53 17.07
C ASP A 139 4.91 -5.61 15.97
N HIS A 140 5.81 -5.48 15.00
CA HIS A 140 5.85 -6.34 13.84
C HIS A 140 7.30 -6.63 13.48
N SER A 141 7.61 -7.92 13.43
CA SER A 141 8.85 -8.43 12.86
C SER A 141 8.62 -8.84 11.42
N TYR A 142 9.65 -8.71 10.59
CA TYR A 142 9.59 -9.08 9.19
C TYR A 142 10.70 -10.07 8.91
N TYR A 143 10.37 -11.16 8.21
CA TYR A 143 11.32 -12.22 7.94
C TYR A 143 11.37 -12.54 6.45
N GLN A 144 12.57 -12.71 5.92
CA GLN A 144 12.77 -13.32 4.62
C GLN A 144 12.60 -14.83 4.74
N VAL A 145 11.81 -15.40 3.82
CA VAL A 145 11.62 -16.84 3.67
C VAL A 145 12.85 -17.44 3.00
N GLY A 146 13.52 -18.35 3.70
CA GLY A 146 14.78 -18.97 3.29
C GLY A 146 14.63 -20.41 2.83
N GLU A 147 15.67 -21.21 3.10
CA GLU A 147 15.76 -22.61 2.68
C GLU A 147 14.73 -23.50 3.39
N ALA A 148 14.25 -24.52 2.67
CA ALA A 148 13.34 -25.52 3.21
C ALA A 148 14.03 -26.43 4.23
N VAL A 149 13.27 -26.88 5.23
CA VAL A 149 13.67 -27.85 6.26
C VAL A 149 12.57 -28.89 6.46
N ASP A 150 12.98 -30.14 6.70
CA ASP A 150 12.07 -31.28 6.85
C ASP A 150 11.87 -31.70 8.32
N GLN A 151 12.51 -31.01 9.26
CA GLN A 151 12.39 -31.30 10.69
C GLN A 151 12.28 -29.98 11.45
N ILE A 152 11.21 -29.84 12.22
CA ILE A 152 10.93 -28.65 12.99
C ILE A 152 10.80 -28.97 14.47
N TYR A 153 11.20 -28.01 15.28
CA TYR A 153 11.23 -28.09 16.73
C TYR A 153 10.33 -27.01 17.34
N TYR A 154 9.88 -27.23 18.57
CA TYR A 154 9.05 -26.29 19.32
C TYR A 154 9.57 -26.14 20.75
N ASN A 155 9.45 -24.93 21.31
CA ASN A 155 9.80 -24.63 22.70
C ASN A 155 8.53 -24.47 23.55
N ALA A 156 8.22 -25.46 24.38
CA ALA A 156 7.08 -25.43 25.29
C ALA A 156 7.43 -24.85 26.68
N ASN A 157 8.36 -23.89 26.77
CA ASN A 157 9.01 -23.43 28.01
C ASN A 157 9.90 -24.48 28.68
N GLY A 158 10.61 -25.26 27.86
CA GLY A 158 11.46 -26.37 28.30
C GLY A 158 12.59 -26.65 27.30
N PRO A 159 13.21 -27.84 27.33
CA PRO A 159 14.13 -28.22 26.26
C PRO A 159 13.37 -28.24 24.94
N CYS A 160 14.01 -27.76 23.89
CA CYS A 160 13.49 -27.80 22.53
C CYS A 160 13.23 -29.25 22.12
N GLN A 161 12.05 -29.54 21.58
CA GLN A 161 11.64 -30.90 21.20
C GLN A 161 11.25 -30.94 19.74
N VAL A 162 11.46 -32.09 19.09
CA VAL A 162 10.96 -32.34 17.74
C VAL A 162 9.44 -32.22 17.76
N PHE A 163 8.91 -31.38 16.89
CA PHE A 163 7.48 -31.09 16.80
C PHE A 163 6.84 -31.85 15.64
N SER A 164 7.37 -31.68 14.43
CA SER A 164 6.86 -32.30 13.21
C SER A 164 7.96 -32.46 12.16
N ASN A 165 7.69 -33.22 11.11
CA ASN A 165 8.49 -33.29 9.89
C ASN A 165 7.74 -32.70 8.68
N ASP A 166 6.75 -31.84 8.94
CA ASP A 166 6.07 -31.11 7.86
C ASP A 166 7.05 -30.11 7.23
N PRO A 167 7.00 -29.93 5.90
CA PRO A 167 7.80 -28.92 5.21
C PRO A 167 7.65 -27.54 5.84
N ALA A 168 8.78 -26.90 6.07
CA ALA A 168 8.87 -25.54 6.57
C ALA A 168 10.06 -24.82 5.94
N HIS A 169 10.12 -23.50 6.12
CA HIS A 169 11.23 -22.68 5.67
C HIS A 169 11.89 -21.94 6.82
N ARG A 170 13.22 -21.86 6.78
CA ARG A 170 14.01 -20.99 7.66
C ARG A 170 13.61 -19.54 7.47
N LEU A 171 13.64 -18.78 8.55
CA LEU A 171 13.35 -17.36 8.54
C LEU A 171 14.58 -16.55 8.91
N THR A 172 14.83 -15.48 8.15
CA THR A 172 15.89 -14.51 8.44
C THR A 172 15.26 -13.17 8.77
N LEU A 173 15.52 -12.64 9.97
CA LEU A 173 14.99 -11.34 10.40
C LEU A 173 15.51 -10.22 9.49
N ILE A 174 14.60 -9.39 9.00
CA ILE A 174 14.90 -8.18 8.21
C ILE A 174 14.81 -6.98 9.16
N ALA A 175 15.89 -6.21 9.25
CA ALA A 175 15.89 -4.98 10.05
C ALA A 175 14.97 -3.92 9.42
N HIS A 176 14.29 -3.10 10.24
CA HIS A 176 13.31 -2.13 9.73
C HIS A 176 13.95 -1.09 8.80
N GLU A 177 15.24 -0.81 8.96
CA GLU A 177 16.02 0.12 8.14
C GLU A 177 16.26 -0.38 6.71
N GLU A 178 16.11 -1.68 6.46
CA GLU A 178 16.23 -2.26 5.13
C GLU A 178 15.01 -1.95 4.24
N PHE A 179 13.90 -1.52 4.82
CA PHE A 179 12.73 -1.04 4.09
C PHE A 179 12.89 0.42 3.68
N VAL A 180 12.30 0.78 2.54
CA VAL A 180 12.34 2.15 2.02
C VAL A 180 11.65 3.10 2.99
N SER A 181 12.39 4.09 3.51
CA SER A 181 11.87 5.20 4.30
C SER A 181 11.03 6.15 3.47
N ALA A 182 10.14 6.88 4.13
CA ALA A 182 9.48 8.02 3.54
C ALA A 182 9.29 9.17 4.54
N THR A 183 9.17 10.37 3.99
CA THR A 183 8.79 11.58 4.71
C THR A 183 7.44 12.08 4.23
N LEU A 184 6.67 12.67 5.13
CA LEU A 184 5.43 13.37 4.81
C LEU A 184 5.70 14.88 4.83
N THR A 185 5.30 15.59 3.78
CA THR A 185 5.45 17.04 3.70
C THR A 185 4.13 17.66 3.22
N PRO A 186 3.56 18.64 3.94
CA PRO A 186 2.43 19.40 3.46
C PRO A 186 2.82 20.13 2.17
N LEU A 187 2.00 20.01 1.14
CA LEU A 187 2.19 20.81 -0.06
C LEU A 187 1.78 22.26 0.20
N GLU A 188 2.49 23.21 -0.40
CA GLU A 188 2.20 24.64 -0.22
C GLU A 188 0.83 25.01 -0.79
N SER A 189 -0.09 25.43 0.07
CA SER A 189 -1.45 25.79 -0.32
C SER A 189 -1.89 27.06 0.41
N PRO A 190 -2.62 27.99 -0.26
CA PRO A 190 -3.26 29.11 0.42
C PRO A 190 -4.46 28.66 1.27
N ASN A 191 -4.95 27.43 1.06
CA ASN A 191 -6.09 26.88 1.79
C ASN A 191 -5.65 26.37 3.16
N ARG A 192 -6.59 26.36 4.12
CA ARG A 192 -6.36 25.79 5.46
C ARG A 192 -5.91 24.33 5.38
N ILE A 193 -6.51 23.57 4.48
CA ILE A 193 -6.24 22.15 4.29
C ILE A 193 -5.37 21.97 3.06
N ALA A 194 -4.20 21.36 3.24
CA ALA A 194 -3.27 21.04 2.17
C ALA A 194 -3.09 19.52 2.04
N PRO A 195 -2.85 18.99 0.84
CA PRO A 195 -2.46 17.59 0.69
C PRO A 195 -1.12 17.30 1.37
N LEU A 196 -0.97 16.11 1.96
CA LEU A 196 0.32 15.59 2.41
C LEU A 196 0.95 14.77 1.28
N LEU A 197 2.10 15.21 0.81
CA LEU A 197 2.95 14.44 -0.09
C LEU A 197 3.78 13.46 0.72
N LEU A 198 3.66 12.18 0.42
CA LEU A 198 4.61 11.16 0.81
C LEU A 198 5.71 11.13 -0.23
N GLN A 199 6.96 11.28 0.21
CA GLN A 199 8.16 11.13 -0.60
C GLN A 199 9.05 10.07 0.02
N ALA A 200 9.30 9.00 -0.74
CA ALA A 200 10.15 7.89 -0.34
C ALA A 200 11.61 8.14 -0.75
N ASP A 201 12.56 7.58 -0.01
CA ASP A 201 14.01 7.75 -0.24
C ASP A 201 14.46 7.20 -1.60
N ASP A 202 13.68 6.28 -2.17
CA ASP A 202 13.95 5.70 -3.48
C ASP A 202 13.43 6.56 -4.65
N GLY A 203 12.79 7.70 -4.35
CA GLY A 203 12.19 8.63 -5.31
C GLY A 203 10.69 8.44 -5.53
N SER A 204 10.05 7.43 -4.93
CA SER A 204 8.61 7.20 -5.06
C SER A 204 7.79 8.29 -4.38
N GLN A 205 6.63 8.63 -4.95
CA GLN A 205 5.78 9.71 -4.41
C GLN A 205 4.29 9.38 -4.53
N GLN A 206 3.49 9.87 -3.57
CA GLN A 206 2.02 9.85 -3.64
C GLN A 206 1.41 10.89 -2.69
N ILE A 207 0.17 11.30 -2.93
CA ILE A 207 -0.64 11.92 -1.87
C ILE A 207 -1.02 10.85 -0.84
N PHE A 208 -0.78 11.12 0.44
CA PHE A 208 -1.02 10.16 1.54
C PHE A 208 -2.10 10.62 2.53
N GLY A 209 -2.44 11.90 2.53
CA GLY A 209 -3.42 12.46 3.46
C GLY A 209 -3.57 13.96 3.28
N ALA A 210 -3.97 14.63 4.35
CA ALA A 210 -4.10 16.08 4.38
C ALA A 210 -3.55 16.67 5.69
N TRP A 211 -3.22 17.95 5.64
CA TRP A 211 -2.63 18.74 6.71
C TRP A 211 -3.45 19.98 6.96
N ASP A 212 -3.71 20.31 8.22
CA ASP A 212 -4.37 21.55 8.61
C ASP A 212 -3.34 22.59 9.05
N HIS A 213 -3.10 23.61 8.22
CA HIS A 213 -2.14 24.68 8.50
C HIS A 213 -2.53 25.52 9.72
N LEU A 214 -3.82 25.63 10.03
CA LEU A 214 -4.29 26.43 11.18
C LEU A 214 -3.92 25.75 12.50
N HIS A 215 -3.99 24.42 12.55
CA HIS A 215 -3.73 23.63 13.76
C HIS A 215 -2.35 22.97 13.79
N GLY A 216 -1.66 22.90 12.65
CA GLY A 216 -0.35 22.25 12.54
C GLY A 216 -0.43 20.74 12.76
N GLU A 217 -1.45 20.07 12.22
CA GLU A 217 -1.67 18.63 12.40
C GLU A 217 -2.15 17.91 11.13
N GLU A 218 -1.94 16.59 11.09
CA GLU A 218 -2.52 15.72 10.08
C GLU A 218 -4.03 15.58 10.29
N VAL A 219 -4.80 15.66 9.21
CA VAL A 219 -6.25 15.50 9.22
C VAL A 219 -6.70 14.40 8.24
N ALA A 220 -7.87 13.82 8.51
CA ALA A 220 -8.51 12.89 7.60
C ALA A 220 -9.97 13.30 7.37
N ALA A 221 -10.43 13.18 6.12
CA ALA A 221 -11.84 13.37 5.81
C ALA A 221 -12.64 12.17 6.35
N ARG A 222 -13.70 12.44 7.12
CA ARG A 222 -14.66 11.44 7.56
C ARG A 222 -16.07 11.99 7.45
N SER A 223 -17.03 11.12 7.16
CA SER A 223 -18.44 11.46 7.26
C SER A 223 -18.83 11.65 8.73
N ASP A 224 -19.51 12.75 9.03
CA ASP A 224 -20.15 12.97 10.34
C ASP A 224 -21.51 12.26 10.43
N THR A 225 -22.23 12.47 11.54
CA THR A 225 -23.56 11.87 11.77
C THR A 225 -24.63 12.35 10.79
N SER A 226 -24.35 13.39 10.01
CA SER A 226 -25.21 13.92 8.93
C SER A 226 -24.73 13.50 7.53
N GLU A 227 -23.79 12.56 7.46
CA GLU A 227 -23.16 12.07 6.22
C GLU A 227 -22.34 13.12 5.48
N GLN A 228 -22.11 14.30 6.06
CA GLN A 228 -21.26 15.33 5.48
C GLN A 228 -19.79 15.01 5.74
N LEU A 229 -18.94 15.17 4.72
CA LEU A 229 -17.50 15.01 4.87
C LEU A 229 -16.93 16.18 5.67
N ARG A 230 -16.22 15.87 6.76
CA ARG A 230 -15.54 16.81 7.64
C ARG A 230 -14.08 16.42 7.76
N TRP A 231 -13.19 17.41 7.83
CA TRP A 231 -11.80 17.18 8.20
C TRP A 231 -11.68 17.06 9.71
N LEU A 232 -11.16 15.93 10.17
CA LEU A 232 -10.94 15.66 11.58
C LEU A 232 -9.44 15.47 11.80
N GLY A 233 -8.88 16.15 12.81
CA GLY A 233 -7.52 15.92 13.30
C GLY A 233 -7.30 14.44 13.62
N ARG A 234 -6.07 13.94 13.37
CA ARG A 234 -5.72 12.57 13.73
C ARG A 234 -5.90 12.40 15.23
N TRP A 235 -6.74 11.44 15.60
CA TRP A 235 -7.02 11.03 16.97
C TRP A 235 -5.71 10.64 17.68
N GLN A 236 -5.07 11.59 18.36
CA GLN A 236 -4.10 11.27 19.40
C GLN A 236 -4.89 10.97 20.68
N PRO A 237 -4.74 9.80 21.31
CA PRO A 237 -5.54 9.40 22.48
C PRO A 237 -5.30 10.23 23.76
N ARG A 238 -4.63 11.40 23.69
CA ARG A 238 -4.30 12.20 24.89
C ARG A 238 -5.10 13.48 25.09
N VAL A 239 -5.79 14.04 24.08
CA VAL A 239 -6.77 15.11 24.32
C VAL A 239 -7.79 15.12 23.18
N SER A 240 -8.99 14.60 23.43
CA SER A 240 -10.06 14.61 22.43
C SER A 240 -10.68 15.99 22.36
N THR A 241 -10.36 16.77 21.34
CA THR A 241 -11.24 17.84 20.89
C THR A 241 -11.54 17.61 19.42
N THR A 242 -12.72 17.05 19.16
CA THR A 242 -13.27 16.99 17.80
C THR A 242 -13.55 18.42 17.36
N TYR A 243 -12.68 19.00 16.55
CA TYR A 243 -12.95 20.27 15.88
C TYR A 243 -13.51 19.99 14.48
N TYR A 244 -14.59 20.66 14.14
CA TYR A 244 -15.17 20.62 12.80
C TYR A 244 -14.52 21.72 11.97
N ALA A 245 -13.80 21.35 10.91
CA ALA A 245 -13.46 22.27 9.84
C ALA A 245 -14.58 22.22 8.80
N ASP A 246 -15.20 23.35 8.51
CA ASP A 246 -15.93 23.51 7.25
C ASP A 246 -14.89 23.58 6.13
N ALA A 247 -15.09 22.76 5.09
CA ALA A 247 -14.25 22.73 3.90
C ALA A 247 -14.44 24.00 3.06
#